data_AF-A0AAP1DWW1-F1
#
_entry.id   AF-A0AAP1DWW1-F1
#
_cell.length_a   1.000
_cell.length_b   1.000
_cell.length_c   1.000
_cell.angle_alpha   90.00
_cell.angle_beta   90.00
_cell.angle_gamma   90.00
#
_symmetry.space_group_name_H-M   'P 1'
#
loop_
_entity.id
_entity.type
_entity.pdbx_description
1 polymer ?
#
loop_
_entity_poly.entity_id
_entity_poly.type
_entity_poly.pdbx_seq_one_letter_code
_entity_poly.pdbx_strand_id
1 'polypeptide(L)'
;MKYKEAYEKNGFSFDMDFALYLRNNISVVNEDNYRLYLKEYTDYIIPSSELKKLVEHQDYESTILELRPSLYIDFNQKMLLSLYPELLPFENYVPNNWTGVREDFTSYIPEEDRYWIFDEVNYIDKVFNEKERE
;
A
#
# COMPACT_ATOMS: atom_id res chain seq x y z
N MET A 1 -14.84 19.18 1.21
CA MET A 1 -14.03 18.08 0.59
C MET A 1 -13.38 17.36 1.76
N LYS A 2 -13.92 16.21 2.19
CA LYS A 2 -13.51 15.49 3.44
C LYS A 2 -11.98 15.40 3.61
N TYR A 3 -11.26 15.16 2.51
CA TYR A 3 -9.83 14.88 2.53
C TYR A 3 -8.95 16.14 2.49
N LYS A 4 -9.38 17.20 1.79
CA LYS A 4 -8.69 18.49 1.77
C LYS A 4 -8.66 19.12 3.16
N GLU A 5 -9.82 19.14 3.83
CA GLU A 5 -9.97 19.69 5.18
C GLU A 5 -9.10 18.95 6.20
N ALA A 6 -8.99 17.63 6.08
CA ALA A 6 -8.11 16.82 6.92
C ALA A 6 -6.61 17.12 6.67
N TYR A 7 -6.21 17.27 5.41
CA TYR A 7 -4.82 17.58 5.03
C TYR A 7 -4.39 18.96 5.55
N GLU A 8 -5.23 19.98 5.34
CA GLU A 8 -5.00 21.36 5.79
C GLU A 8 -4.97 21.46 7.33
N LYS A 9 -5.85 20.74 8.02
CA LYS A 9 -5.87 20.70 9.50
C LYS A 9 -4.57 20.14 10.10
N ASN A 10 -3.85 19.30 9.38
CA ASN A 10 -2.56 18.75 9.81
C ASN A 10 -1.36 19.64 9.42
N GLY A 11 -1.60 20.87 8.95
CA GLY A 11 -0.56 21.88 8.70
C GLY A 11 0.09 21.78 7.30
N PHE A 12 -0.47 20.99 6.40
CA PHE A 12 0.03 20.83 5.04
C PHE A 12 -0.75 21.70 4.05
N SER A 13 -0.06 22.37 3.14
CA SER A 13 -0.70 23.00 1.97
C SER A 13 -1.04 21.92 0.95
N PHE A 14 -2.30 21.87 0.51
CA PHE A 14 -2.75 20.86 -0.45
C PHE A 14 -3.05 21.49 -1.82
N ASP A 15 -2.14 21.28 -2.78
CA ASP A 15 -2.38 21.61 -4.17
C ASP A 15 -3.20 20.51 -4.83
N MET A 16 -4.52 20.74 -4.85
CA MET A 16 -5.48 19.83 -5.48
C MET A 16 -5.21 19.65 -6.97
N ASP A 17 -4.81 20.71 -7.68
CA ASP A 17 -4.68 20.68 -9.14
C ASP A 17 -3.47 19.86 -9.53
N PHE A 18 -2.35 20.03 -8.81
CA PHE A 18 -1.18 19.16 -8.96
C PHE A 18 -1.48 17.70 -8.59
N ALA A 19 -2.18 17.45 -7.48
CA ALA A 19 -2.54 16.10 -7.07
C ALA A 19 -3.47 15.41 -8.07
N LEU A 20 -4.43 16.14 -8.64
CA LEU A 20 -5.33 15.62 -9.67
C LEU A 20 -4.59 15.37 -10.98
N TYR A 21 -3.68 16.27 -11.38
CA TYR A 21 -2.82 16.08 -12.54
C TYR A 21 -2.05 14.75 -12.47
N LEU A 22 -1.44 14.45 -11.31
CA LEU A 22 -0.73 13.18 -11.09
C LEU A 22 -1.64 11.95 -11.14
N ARG A 23 -2.96 12.11 -10.94
CA ARG A 23 -3.96 11.03 -10.89
C ARG A 23 -4.90 11.01 -12.09
N ASN A 24 -4.47 11.58 -13.23
CA ASN A 24 -5.27 11.65 -14.44
C ASN A 24 -6.65 12.30 -14.22
N ASN A 25 -6.68 13.34 -13.38
CA ASN A 25 -7.88 14.04 -12.94
C ASN A 25 -8.93 13.16 -12.22
N ILE A 26 -8.53 11.98 -11.72
CA ILE A 26 -9.37 11.12 -10.88
C ILE A 26 -9.25 11.58 -9.43
N SER A 27 -10.29 12.22 -8.92
CA SER A 27 -10.33 12.72 -7.54
C SER A 27 -10.53 11.63 -6.50
N VAL A 28 -11.30 10.58 -6.83
CA VAL A 28 -11.58 9.42 -5.97
C VAL A 28 -11.47 8.15 -6.82
N VAL A 29 -10.61 7.24 -6.41
CA VAL A 29 -10.49 5.90 -7.03
C VAL A 29 -11.48 4.97 -6.36
N ASN A 30 -12.31 4.29 -7.14
CA ASN A 30 -13.37 3.41 -6.65
C ASN A 30 -13.59 2.21 -7.59
N GLU A 31 -14.59 1.39 -7.29
CA GLU A 31 -14.92 0.17 -8.03
C GLU A 31 -15.22 0.40 -9.52
N ASP A 32 -15.70 1.59 -9.89
CA ASP A 32 -16.11 1.92 -11.25
C ASP A 32 -14.93 2.39 -12.11
N ASN A 33 -13.90 2.98 -11.50
CA ASN A 33 -12.84 3.69 -12.22
C ASN A 33 -11.41 3.19 -11.96
N TYR A 34 -11.20 2.24 -11.04
CA TYR A 34 -9.85 1.80 -10.67
C TYR A 34 -9.05 1.24 -11.84
N ARG A 35 -9.70 0.62 -12.82
CA ARG A 35 -9.02 0.11 -14.02
C ARG A 35 -8.43 1.23 -14.88
N LEU A 36 -9.12 2.37 -14.95
CA LEU A 36 -8.60 3.56 -15.63
C LEU A 36 -7.42 4.15 -14.86
N TYR A 37 -7.54 4.20 -13.53
CA TYR A 37 -6.46 4.64 -12.65
C TYR A 37 -5.21 3.76 -12.82
N LEU A 38 -5.35 2.44 -12.74
CA LEU A 38 -4.22 1.49 -12.85
C LEU A 38 -3.52 1.53 -14.21
N LYS A 39 -4.23 1.86 -15.28
CA LYS A 39 -3.64 1.93 -16.62
C LYS A 39 -2.44 2.89 -16.67
N GLU A 40 -2.54 4.02 -15.98
CA GLU A 40 -1.48 5.05 -15.95
C GLU A 40 -0.28 4.63 -15.08
N TYR A 41 -0.44 3.66 -14.19
CA TYR A 41 0.61 3.18 -13.30
C TYR A 41 1.11 1.78 -13.66
N THR A 42 0.83 1.31 -14.88
CA THR A 42 1.18 -0.06 -15.29
C THR A 42 2.68 -0.33 -15.13
N ASP A 43 3.53 0.67 -15.42
CA ASP A 43 4.99 0.58 -15.27
C ASP A 43 5.46 0.45 -13.82
N TYR A 44 4.61 0.77 -12.85
CA TYR A 44 4.87 0.64 -11.41
C TYR A 44 4.26 -0.63 -10.81
N ILE A 45 3.57 -1.45 -11.61
CA ILE A 45 3.02 -2.73 -11.16
C ILE A 45 4.10 -3.80 -11.36
N ILE A 46 4.68 -4.25 -10.25
CA ILE A 46 5.72 -5.28 -10.24
C ILE A 46 5.10 -6.62 -9.84
N PRO A 47 5.32 -7.70 -10.62
CA PRO A 47 4.90 -9.04 -10.22
C PRO A 47 5.56 -9.49 -8.92
N SER A 48 4.83 -10.24 -8.09
CA SER A 48 5.35 -10.86 -6.86
C SER A 48 6.63 -11.68 -7.11
N SER A 49 6.73 -12.35 -8.27
CA SER A 49 7.93 -13.08 -8.66
C SER A 49 9.18 -12.21 -8.84
N GLU A 50 9.04 -10.97 -9.31
CA GLU A 50 10.17 -10.04 -9.42
C GLU A 50 10.54 -9.46 -8.06
N LEU A 51 9.55 -9.15 -7.21
CA LEU A 51 9.80 -8.76 -5.82
C LEU A 51 10.52 -9.88 -5.05
N LYS A 52 10.18 -11.14 -5.32
CA LYS A 52 10.86 -12.29 -4.70
C LYS A 52 12.33 -12.33 -5.08
N LYS A 53 12.68 -12.13 -6.36
CA LYS A 53 14.08 -12.04 -6.79
C LYS A 53 14.80 -10.89 -6.09
N LEU A 54 14.15 -9.74 -5.92
CA LEU A 54 14.70 -8.58 -5.20
C LEU A 54 15.08 -8.97 -3.76
N VAL A 55 14.20 -9.70 -3.06
CA VAL A 55 14.45 -10.18 -1.70
C VAL A 55 15.54 -11.26 -1.67
N GLU A 56 15.49 -12.24 -2.57
CA GLU A 56 16.47 -13.33 -2.68
C GLU A 56 17.90 -12.80 -2.90
N HIS A 57 18.05 -11.79 -3.76
CA HIS A 57 19.34 -11.18 -4.09
C HIS A 57 19.73 -10.04 -3.14
N GLN A 58 18.85 -9.67 -2.20
CA GLN A 58 19.01 -8.51 -1.31
C GLN A 58 19.26 -7.20 -2.09
N ASP A 59 18.60 -7.05 -3.24
CA ASP A 59 18.77 -5.94 -4.18
C ASP A 59 17.78 -4.80 -3.90
N TYR A 60 17.64 -4.42 -2.63
CA TYR A 60 16.80 -3.30 -2.19
C TYR A 60 17.68 -2.16 -1.66
N GLU A 61 17.23 -0.92 -1.85
CA GLU A 61 18.02 0.30 -1.58
C GLU A 61 18.47 0.42 -0.12
N SER A 62 17.57 0.20 0.84
CA SER A 62 17.88 0.32 2.27
C SER A 62 17.62 -0.95 3.05
N THR A 63 16.37 -1.39 3.10
CA THR A 63 15.97 -2.51 3.95
C THR A 63 14.73 -3.20 3.40
N ILE A 64 14.66 -4.52 3.57
CA ILE A 64 13.48 -5.30 3.22
C ILE A 64 12.18 -4.80 3.92
N LEU A 65 12.30 -4.08 5.04
CA LEU A 65 11.13 -3.52 5.74
C LEU A 65 10.35 -2.50 4.87
N GLU A 66 11.01 -1.86 3.90
CA GLU A 66 10.36 -0.96 2.93
C GLU A 66 9.46 -1.72 1.95
N LEU A 67 9.72 -3.02 1.79
CA LEU A 67 8.91 -3.94 1.00
C LEU A 67 7.80 -4.59 1.84
N ARG A 68 7.45 -4.05 3.02
CA ARG A 68 6.33 -4.60 3.78
C ARG A 68 5.01 -4.25 3.07
N PRO A 69 4.15 -5.24 2.75
CA PRO A 69 2.82 -4.96 2.25
C PRO A 69 2.08 -4.02 3.19
N SER A 70 1.64 -2.88 2.64
CA SER A 70 1.14 -1.76 3.43
C SER A 70 -0.36 -1.57 3.32
N LEU A 71 -0.91 -1.81 2.12
CA LEU A 71 -2.33 -1.61 1.82
C LEU A 71 -2.85 -2.82 1.04
N TYR A 72 -4.05 -3.27 1.41
CA TYR A 72 -4.84 -4.23 0.65
C TYR A 72 -6.16 -3.57 0.26
N ILE A 73 -6.54 -3.69 -1.02
CA ILE A 73 -7.72 -3.03 -1.59
C ILE A 73 -8.55 -4.08 -2.33
N ASP A 74 -9.78 -4.30 -1.89
CA ASP A 74 -10.77 -5.14 -2.56
C ASP A 74 -11.88 -4.26 -3.16
N PHE A 75 -11.81 -4.05 -4.48
CA PHE A 75 -12.79 -3.25 -5.21
C PHE A 75 -14.18 -3.92 -5.29
N ASN A 76 -14.27 -5.25 -5.18
CA ASN A 76 -15.55 -5.95 -5.21
C ASN A 76 -16.28 -5.81 -3.87
N GLN A 77 -15.54 -5.95 -2.77
CA GLN A 77 -16.08 -5.82 -1.41
C GLN A 77 -16.09 -4.37 -0.91
N LYS A 78 -15.53 -3.43 -1.67
CA LYS A 78 -15.40 -2.00 -1.30
C LYS A 78 -14.68 -1.84 0.02
N MET A 79 -13.50 -2.47 0.13
CA MET A 79 -12.75 -2.56 1.38
C MET A 79 -11.29 -2.17 1.20
N LEU A 80 -10.73 -1.46 2.19
CA LEU A 80 -9.30 -1.21 2.34
C LEU A 80 -8.83 -1.68 3.72
N LEU A 81 -7.77 -2.47 3.74
CA LEU A 81 -7.07 -2.87 4.96
C LEU A 81 -5.70 -2.23 4.98
N SER A 82 -5.36 -1.59 6.10
CA SER A 82 -4.09 -0.90 6.31
C SER A 82 -3.24 -1.63 7.34
N LEU A 83 -2.04 -2.03 6.93
CA LEU A 83 -0.96 -2.49 7.81
C LEU A 83 0.14 -1.42 7.92
N TYR A 84 -0.13 -0.19 7.49
CA TYR A 84 0.86 0.87 7.48
C TYR A 84 1.26 1.24 8.93
N PRO A 85 2.57 1.26 9.25
CA PRO A 85 3.04 1.45 10.62
C PRO A 85 2.93 2.90 11.09
N GLU A 86 2.82 3.88 10.18
CA GLU A 86 2.87 5.29 10.53
C GLU A 86 1.54 5.88 11.04
N LEU A 87 1.59 7.14 11.45
CA LEU A 87 0.47 7.88 12.03
C LEU A 87 -0.64 8.24 11.04
N LEU A 88 -0.40 8.12 9.73
CA LEU A 88 -1.39 8.45 8.70
C LEU A 88 -2.42 7.30 8.58
N PRO A 89 -3.69 7.53 8.96
CA PRO A 89 -4.68 6.47 9.00
C PRO A 89 -5.34 6.31 7.63
N PHE A 90 -4.68 5.62 6.69
CA PHE A 90 -5.17 5.40 5.32
C PHE A 90 -6.60 4.85 5.28
N GLU A 91 -6.98 4.03 6.25
CA GLU A 91 -8.32 3.49 6.45
C GLU A 91 -9.42 4.56 6.55
N ASN A 92 -9.09 5.78 6.95
CA ASN A 92 -10.06 6.89 7.04
C ASN A 92 -10.32 7.58 5.68
N TYR A 93 -9.49 7.29 4.68
CA TYR A 93 -9.48 7.95 3.37
C TYR A 93 -10.13 7.13 2.25
N VAL A 94 -10.89 6.09 2.60
CA VAL A 94 -11.64 5.27 1.63
C VAL A 94 -12.80 6.05 0.98
N PRO A 95 -13.25 5.65 -0.24
CA PRO A 95 -14.41 6.23 -0.90
C PRO A 95 -15.69 6.13 -0.06
N ASN A 96 -16.73 6.87 -0.45
CA ASN A 96 -18.02 6.78 0.22
C ASN A 96 -18.59 5.36 0.12
N ASN A 97 -19.17 4.87 1.22
CA ASN A 97 -19.72 3.52 1.36
C ASN A 97 -18.70 2.38 1.28
N TRP A 98 -17.41 2.69 1.43
CA TRP A 98 -16.36 1.69 1.60
C TRP A 98 -16.03 1.47 3.07
N THR A 99 -15.55 0.27 3.38
CA THR A 99 -15.01 -0.10 4.69
C THR A 99 -13.51 0.10 4.71
N GLY A 100 -12.99 0.90 5.64
CA GLY A 100 -11.56 1.03 5.90
C GLY A 100 -11.24 0.52 7.30
N VAL A 101 -10.27 -0.38 7.42
CA VAL A 101 -9.86 -0.97 8.71
C VAL A 101 -8.35 -1.06 8.82
N ARG A 102 -7.82 -0.82 10.02
CA ARG A 102 -6.42 -1.13 10.36
C ARG A 102 -6.33 -2.56 10.87
N GLU A 103 -5.81 -3.47 10.05
CA GLU A 103 -5.80 -4.92 10.32
C GLU A 103 -4.65 -5.58 9.53
N ASP A 104 -4.09 -6.67 10.09
CA ASP A 104 -3.14 -7.51 9.38
C ASP A 104 -3.84 -8.34 8.30
N PHE A 105 -3.58 -7.99 7.04
CA PHE A 105 -4.16 -8.66 5.87
C PHE A 105 -3.20 -9.66 5.21
N THR A 106 -2.00 -9.90 5.76
CA THR A 106 -0.98 -10.73 5.10
C THR A 106 -1.48 -12.17 4.84
N SER A 107 -2.38 -12.66 5.67
CA SER A 107 -3.05 -13.95 5.50
C SER A 107 -4.00 -14.01 4.28
N TYR A 108 -4.47 -12.87 3.77
CA TYR A 108 -5.33 -12.78 2.58
C TYR A 108 -4.54 -12.84 1.27
N ILE A 109 -3.21 -12.66 1.33
CA ILE A 109 -2.35 -12.76 0.15
C ILE A 109 -2.11 -14.26 -0.13
N PRO A 110 -2.34 -14.75 -1.37
CA PRO A 110 -2.01 -16.12 -1.77
C PRO A 110 -0.56 -16.46 -1.47
N GLU A 111 -0.27 -17.69 -1.04
CA GLU A 111 1.07 -18.09 -0.62
C GLU A 111 2.12 -17.88 -1.72
N GLU A 112 1.74 -18.13 -2.97
CA GLU A 112 2.57 -17.91 -4.15
C GLU A 112 2.97 -16.45 -4.37
N ASP A 113 2.18 -15.49 -3.85
CA ASP A 113 2.41 -14.06 -3.99
C ASP A 113 3.13 -13.44 -2.78
N ARG A 114 3.36 -14.21 -1.71
CA ARG A 114 4.10 -13.77 -0.53
C ARG A 114 5.60 -13.77 -0.79
N TYR A 115 6.07 -12.81 -1.59
CA TYR A 115 7.45 -12.68 -2.05
C TYR A 115 8.52 -12.59 -0.93
N TRP A 116 8.12 -12.21 0.28
CA TRP A 116 9.00 -12.09 1.44
C TRP A 116 9.09 -13.38 2.29
N ILE A 117 8.37 -14.45 1.88
CA ILE A 117 8.36 -15.75 2.54
C ILE A 117 8.81 -16.82 1.55
N PHE A 118 9.94 -17.46 1.84
CA PHE A 118 10.42 -18.63 1.11
C PHE A 118 11.39 -19.42 1.98
N ASP A 119 11.58 -20.71 1.67
CA ASP A 119 12.40 -21.64 2.46
C ASP A 119 12.01 -21.68 3.96
N GLU A 120 10.71 -21.55 4.25
CA GLU A 120 10.15 -21.48 5.62
C GLU A 120 10.60 -20.26 6.44
N VAL A 121 11.23 -19.27 5.80
CA VAL A 121 11.71 -18.04 6.43
C VAL A 121 10.85 -16.84 6.01
N ASN A 122 10.35 -16.09 6.99
CA ASN A 122 9.83 -14.73 6.77
C ASN A 122 10.98 -13.73 6.92
N TYR A 123 11.46 -13.18 5.80
CA TYR A 123 12.63 -12.32 5.78
C TYR A 123 12.37 -10.91 6.37
N ILE A 124 11.12 -10.44 6.31
CA ILE A 124 10.73 -9.17 6.94
C ILE A 124 10.77 -9.31 8.46
N ASP A 125 10.12 -10.36 8.99
CA ASP A 125 10.09 -10.60 10.44
C ASP A 125 11.50 -10.86 10.99
N LYS A 126 12.33 -11.57 10.23
CA LYS A 126 13.74 -11.80 10.60
C LYS A 126 14.48 -10.49 10.85
N VAL A 127 14.43 -9.55 9.89
CA VAL A 127 15.11 -8.25 10.00
C VAL A 127 14.48 -7.38 11.09
N PHE A 128 13.15 -7.40 11.22
CA PHE A 128 12.45 -6.64 12.25
C PHE A 128 12.90 -7.09 13.66
N ASN A 129 12.92 -8.39 13.91
CA ASN A 129 13.33 -8.97 15.19
C ASN A 129 14.82 -8.79 15.48
N GLU A 130 15.68 -8.70 14.46
CA GLU A 130 17.10 -8.36 14.62
C GLU A 130 17.27 -6.91 15.09
N LYS A 131 16.53 -5.95 14.52
CA LYS A 131 16.56 -4.54 14.93
C LYS A 131 16.00 -4.28 16.33
N GLU A 132 14.99 -5.02 16.78
CA GLU A 132 14.47 -4.86 18.16
C GLU A 132 15.45 -5.35 19.24
N ARG A 133 16.51 -6.07 18.86
CA ARG A 133 17.53 -6.60 19.77
C ARG A 133 18.77 -5.70 19.89
N GLU A 134 18.87 -4.64 19.09
CA GLU A 134 19.93 -3.61 19.13
C GLU A 134 19.58 -2.45 20.08
#